data_AF-A0A7C5FE71-F1
#
_entry.id   AF-A0A7C5FE71-F1
#
_cell.length_a   1.000
_cell.length_b   1.000
_cell.length_c   1.000
_cell.angle_alpha   90.00
_cell.angle_beta   90.00
_cell.angle_gamma   90.00
#
_symmetry.space_group_name_H-M   'P 1'
#
loop_
_entity.id
_entity.type
_entity.pdbx_description
1 polymer ?
#
loop_
_entity_poly.entity_id
_entity_poly.type
_entity_poly.pdbx_seq_one_letter_code
_entity_poly.pdbx_strand_id
1 'polypeptide(L)' 'MELGKVLELYIAPVGTSGVRESVEEVTLLADCGIEGDKFAGKDALRSIMIIGHNSYDLAKKQGIELPKV' A
#
# COMPACT_ATOMS: atom_id res chain seq x y z
N MET A 1 10.28 6.73 -21.21
CA MET A 1 10.09 7.23 -19.84
C MET A 1 9.59 6.05 -19.01
N GLU A 2 10.40 5.55 -18.09
CA GLU A 2 9.98 4.48 -17.16
C GLU A 2 9.53 5.11 -15.84
N LEU A 3 8.33 4.76 -15.39
CA LEU A 3 7.69 5.30 -14.18
C LEU A 3 7.98 4.46 -12.91
N GLY A 4 8.86 3.47 -13.00
CA GLY A 4 9.17 2.51 -11.94
C GLY A 4 8.49 1.15 -12.15
N LYS A 5 8.76 0.22 -11.23
CA LYS A 5 8.19 -1.14 -11.22
C LYS A 5 7.54 -1.41 -9.87
N VAL A 6 6.31 -1.93 -9.89
CA VAL A 6 5.66 -2.48 -8.69
C VAL A 6 6.38 -3.77 -8.30
N LEU A 7 6.89 -3.84 -7.08
CA LEU A 7 7.62 -5.00 -6.56
C LEU A 7 6.71 -5.93 -5.76
N GLU A 8 5.84 -5.36 -4.93
CA GLU A 8 4.96 -6.07 -4.00
C GLU A 8 3.60 -5.35 -3.95
N LEU A 9 2.54 -6.10 -3.69
CA LEU A 9 1.18 -5.62 -3.52
C LEU A 9 0.64 -6.08 -2.18
N TYR A 10 -0.13 -5.20 -1.54
CA TYR A 10 -0.71 -5.45 -0.23
C TYR A 10 -2.14 -4.96 -0.17
N ILE A 11 -2.98 -5.67 0.59
CA ILE A 11 -4.34 -5.23 0.96
C ILE A 11 -4.48 -5.18 2.48
N ALA A 12 -5.34 -4.30 2.98
CA ALA A 12 -5.77 -4.30 4.37
C ALA A 12 -7.23 -4.79 4.44
N PRO A 13 -7.49 -6.08 4.69
CA PRO A 13 -8.84 -6.62 4.67
C PRO A 13 -9.76 -5.91 5.67
N VAL A 14 -11.05 -5.81 5.32
CA VAL A 14 -12.08 -5.25 6.20
C VAL A 14 -12.09 -5.98 7.55
N GLY A 15 -12.09 -5.22 8.65
CA GLY A 15 -12.09 -5.77 10.01
C GLY A 15 -10.71 -6.03 10.61
N THR A 16 -9.62 -5.83 9.85
CA THR A 16 -8.25 -5.93 10.37
C THR A 16 -7.70 -4.57 10.82
N SER A 17 -6.98 -4.57 11.95
CA SER A 17 -6.23 -3.41 12.42
C SER A 17 -4.74 -3.63 12.22
N GLY A 18 -4.07 -2.72 11.52
CA GLY A 18 -2.61 -2.72 11.33
C GLY A 18 -2.02 -3.83 10.45
N VAL A 19 -2.78 -4.88 10.11
CA VAL A 19 -2.31 -5.97 9.23
C VAL A 19 -2.55 -5.59 7.77
N ARG A 20 -1.51 -5.80 6.95
CA ARG A 20 -1.67 -5.90 5.50
C ARG A 20 -1.19 -7.27 5.05
N GLU A 21 -1.89 -7.81 4.07
CA GLU A 21 -1.64 -9.13 3.50
C GLU A 21 -1.04 -8.94 2.11
N SER A 22 0.04 -9.66 1.83
CA SER A 22 0.62 -9.69 0.48
C SER A 22 -0.33 -10.41 -0.47
N VAL A 23 -0.51 -9.85 -1.66
CA VAL A 23 -1.33 -10.43 -2.73
C VAL A 23 -0.57 -10.42 -4.05
N GLU A 24 -0.94 -11.30 -4.98
CA GLU A 24 -0.32 -11.34 -6.32
C GLU A 24 -0.98 -10.34 -7.28
N GLU A 25 -2.26 -10.05 -7.08
CA GLU A 25 -3.05 -9.14 -7.89
C GLU A 25 -4.06 -8.36 -7.05
N VAL A 26 -4.52 -7.23 -7.59
CA VAL A 26 -5.57 -6.40 -7.00
C VAL A 26 -6.52 -5.92 -8.09
N THR A 27 -7.81 -5.85 -7.76
CA THR A 27 -8.82 -5.24 -8.62
C THR A 27 -9.07 -3.79 -8.18
N LEU A 28 -8.89 -2.84 -9.09
CA LEU A 28 -9.24 -1.44 -8.86
C LEU A 28 -10.73 -1.21 -9.04
N LEU A 29 -11.34 -0.49 -8.10
CA LEU A 29 -12.74 -0.10 -8.19
C LEU A 29 -12.91 1.16 -9.06
N ALA A 30 -14.06 1.28 -9.73
CA ALA A 30 -14.34 2.38 -10.66
C ALA A 30 -14.47 3.75 -9.98
N ASP A 31 -14.89 3.76 -8.72
CA ASP A 31 -15.01 4.94 -7.87
C ASP A 31 -13.68 5.27 -7.18
N CYS A 32 -13.19 4.41 -6.26
CA CYS A 32 -11.82 4.48 -5.73
C CYS A 32 -11.41 3.28 -4.87
N GLY A 33 -10.12 2.97 -4.89
CA GLY A 33 -9.48 1.96 -4.04
C GLY A 33 -9.44 0.56 -4.65
N ILE A 34 -9.19 -0.42 -3.78
CA ILE A 34 -8.98 -1.83 -4.14
C ILE A 34 -10.13 -2.66 -3.57
N GLU A 35 -10.68 -3.57 -4.36
CA GLU A 35 -11.72 -4.50 -3.91
C GLU A 35 -11.27 -5.28 -2.66
N GLY A 36 -12.11 -5.31 -1.62
CA GLY A 36 -11.81 -6.00 -0.36
C GLY A 36 -10.90 -5.25 0.61
N ASP A 37 -10.31 -4.12 0.19
CA ASP A 37 -9.53 -3.26 1.08
C ASP A 37 -10.43 -2.38 1.95
N LYS A 38 -10.09 -2.22 3.23
CA LYS A 38 -10.88 -1.44 4.19
C LYS A 38 -10.94 0.06 3.89
N PHE A 39 -10.10 0.58 3.00
CA PHE A 39 -10.10 1.98 2.56
C PHE A 39 -10.87 2.21 1.25
N ALA A 40 -11.34 1.14 0.59
CA ALA A 40 -12.13 1.19 -0.63
C ALA A 40 -13.38 2.08 -0.51
N GLY A 41 -13.67 2.88 -1.54
CA GLY A 41 -14.87 3.71 -1.63
C GLY A 41 -14.97 4.86 -0.61
N LYS A 42 -13.93 5.12 0.20
CA LYS A 42 -13.97 6.14 1.26
C LYS A 42 -13.49 7.52 0.78
N ASP A 43 -12.18 7.67 0.61
CA ASP A 43 -11.55 8.90 0.18
C ASP A 43 -10.57 8.55 -0.93
N ALA A 44 -10.84 9.03 -2.14
CA ALA A 44 -10.04 8.73 -3.33
C ALA A 44 -8.55 9.06 -3.13
N LEU A 45 -8.23 10.16 -2.42
CA LEU A 45 -6.86 10.61 -2.18
C LEU A 45 -6.13 9.77 -1.12
N ARG A 46 -6.86 8.93 -0.39
CA ARG A 46 -6.33 8.05 0.67
C ARG A 46 -6.62 6.57 0.43
N SER A 47 -7.09 6.24 -0.78
CA SER A 47 -7.55 4.91 -1.15
C SER A 47 -6.41 3.95 -1.50
N ILE A 48 -5.26 4.48 -1.96
CA ILE A 48 -4.06 3.71 -2.31
C ILE A 48 -2.83 4.43 -1.76
N MET A 49 -1.92 3.67 -1.15
CA MET A 49 -0.64 4.17 -0.67
C MET A 49 0.49 3.53 -1.49
N ILE A 50 1.32 4.36 -2.11
CA ILE A 50 2.51 3.93 -2.83
C ILE A 50 3.73 4.20 -1.95
N ILE A 51 4.56 3.17 -1.73
CA ILE A 51 5.80 3.32 -0.96
C ILE A 51 6.98 2.84 -1.81
N GLY A 52 8.07 3.61 -1.78
CA GLY A 52 9.32 3.24 -2.43
C GLY A 52 10.32 2.62 -1.45
N HIS A 53 10.97 1.51 -1.83
CA HIS A 53 12.04 0.87 -1.05
C HIS A 53 13.13 1.84 -0.61
N ASN A 54 13.52 2.77 -1.49
CA ASN A 54 14.53 3.80 -1.19
C ASN A 54 14.16 4.63 0.06
N SER A 55 12.87 4.82 0.34
CA SER A 55 12.40 5.54 1.53
C SER A 55 12.63 4.73 2.80
N TYR A 56 12.36 3.42 2.76
CA TYR A 56 12.66 2.50 3.87
C TYR A 56 14.16 2.38 4.11
N ASP A 57 14.96 2.26 3.05
CA ASP A 57 16.42 2.21 3.15
C ASP A 57 16.99 3.50 3.74
N LEU A 58 16.48 4.66 3.32
CA LEU A 58 16.87 5.95 3.86
C LEU A 58 16.50 6.07 5.34
N ALA A 59 15.27 5.72 5.73
CA ALA A 59 14.82 5.75 7.11
C ALA A 59 15.72 4.87 7.99
N LYS A 60 16.01 3.64 7.55
CA LYS A 60 16.90 2.72 8.25
C LYS A 60 18.31 3.29 8.41
N LYS A 61 18.87 3.91 7.37
CA LYS A 61 20.17 4.60 7.43
C LYS A 61 20.20 5.76 8.44
N GLN A 62 19.06 6.40 8.68
CA GLN A 62 18.90 7.46 9.68
C GLN A 62 18.53 6.95 11.08
N GLY A 63 18.46 5.63 11.28
CA GLY A 63 18.05 5.05 12.57
C GLY A 63 16.56 5.19 12.86
N ILE A 64 15.74 5.45 11.83
CA ILE A 64 14.28 5.52 11.92
C ILE A 64 13.71 4.16 11.51
N GLU A 65 13.01 3.49 12.42
CA GLU A 65 12.25 2.28 12.09
C GLU A 65 10.83 2.66 11.63
N LEU A 66 10.55 2.43 10.35
CA LEU A 66 9.21 2.54 9.81
C LEU A 66 8.43 1.24 10.06
N PRO A 67 7.09 1.31 10.27
CA PRO A 67 6.26 0.12 10.34
C PRO A 67 6.45 -0.74 9.09
N LYS A 68 6.57 -2.06 9.30
CA LYS A 68 6.60 -3.02 8.18
C LYS A 68 5.26 -2.94 7.46
N VAL A 69 5.32 -2.97 6.13
CA VAL A 69 4.13 -2.99 5.26
C VAL A 69 3.46 -4.34 5.39
#